data_AF-A0A522EB24-F1
#
_entry.id   AF-A0A522EB24-F1
#
_cell.length_a   1.000
_cell.length_b   1.000
_cell.length_c   1.000
_cell.angle_alpha   90.00
_cell.angle_beta   90.00
_cell.angle_gamma   90.00
#
_symmetry.space_group_name_H-M   'P 1'
#
loop_
_entity.id
_entity.type
_entity.pdbx_description
1 polymer ?
#
loop_
_entity_poly.entity_id
_entity_poly.type
_entity_poly.pdbx_seq_one_letter_code
_entity_poly.pdbx_strand_id
1 'polypeptide(L)'
;DFGVIIHENRFTYQQKGLYKVTDLGEYWEQKMKTPIPLGGIGVKWSVDRLISLKVDKLIRKSIEYAFSHYPLITEYVMLHSQTMSEEVMRQHIDLYVNNFSLELGEEGKNAITSLYNVFISQQVNPEALPLSGGMFLS
;
A
#
# COMPACT_ATOMS: atom_id res chain seq x y z
N ASP A 1 2.50 20.00 -19.82
CA ASP A 1 3.10 19.51 -18.57
C ASP A 1 2.18 18.50 -17.88
N PHE A 2 2.76 17.57 -17.11
CA PHE A 2 2.04 16.51 -16.40
C PHE A 2 2.48 16.44 -14.93
N GLY A 3 1.62 15.93 -14.06
CA GLY A 3 1.92 15.68 -12.65
C GLY A 3 1.50 14.26 -12.23
N VAL A 4 2.25 13.67 -11.30
CA VAL A 4 1.89 12.39 -10.67
C VAL A 4 1.20 12.69 -9.35
N ILE A 5 -0.01 12.16 -9.18
CA ILE A 5 -0.82 12.34 -7.96
C ILE A 5 -0.86 11.04 -7.16
N ILE A 6 -0.77 11.17 -5.83
CA ILE A 6 -0.87 10.07 -4.87
C ILE A 6 -1.85 10.43 -3.74
N HIS A 7 -2.22 9.44 -2.93
CA HIS A 7 -3.16 9.56 -1.81
C HIS A 7 -4.55 10.08 -2.24
N GLU A 8 -5.18 10.91 -1.41
CA GLU A 8 -6.53 11.42 -1.55
C GLU A 8 -6.73 12.31 -2.78
N ASN A 9 -5.66 12.90 -3.31
CA ASN A 9 -5.74 13.75 -4.51
C ASN A 9 -6.26 12.99 -5.74
N ARG A 10 -6.22 11.65 -5.73
CA ARG A 10 -6.83 10.82 -6.77
C ARG A 10 -8.35 10.97 -6.87
N PHE A 11 -9.02 11.47 -5.83
CA PHE A 11 -10.48 11.67 -5.82
C PHE A 11 -10.88 13.14 -6.04
N THR A 12 -9.94 14.08 -5.90
CA THR A 12 -10.24 15.52 -5.91
C THR A 12 -9.62 16.28 -7.09
N TYR A 13 -8.74 15.66 -7.89
CA TYR A 13 -8.06 16.35 -9.00
C TYR A 13 -9.03 16.97 -10.04
N GLN A 14 -10.18 16.33 -10.28
CA GLN A 14 -11.21 16.83 -11.20
C GLN A 14 -11.78 18.19 -10.77
N GLN A 15 -11.92 18.40 -9.45
CA GLN A 15 -12.40 19.66 -8.88
C GLN A 15 -11.42 20.81 -9.11
N LYS A 16 -10.15 20.49 -9.37
CA LYS A 16 -9.08 21.44 -9.74
C LYS A 16 -9.00 21.66 -11.25
N GLY A 17 -9.95 21.16 -12.03
CA GLY A 17 -9.96 21.26 -13.51
C GLY A 17 -8.94 20.35 -14.20
N LEU A 18 -8.37 19.38 -13.49
CA LEU A 18 -7.40 18.44 -14.04
C LEU A 18 -8.12 17.22 -14.63
N TYR A 19 -7.52 16.59 -15.64
CA TYR A 19 -8.03 15.36 -16.25
C TYR A 19 -7.02 14.21 -16.08
N LYS A 20 -7.54 12.98 -15.97
CA LYS A 20 -6.72 11.77 -15.87
C LYS A 20 -6.10 11.46 -17.23
N VAL A 21 -4.78 11.48 -17.31
CA VAL A 21 -4.04 11.06 -18.51
C VAL A 21 -3.90 9.53 -18.54
N THR A 22 -3.52 8.95 -17.40
CA THR A 22 -3.40 7.51 -17.21
C THR A 22 -3.55 7.16 -15.73
N ASP A 23 -4.03 5.95 -15.44
CA ASP A 23 -3.96 5.36 -14.10
C ASP A 23 -2.80 4.37 -14.06
N LEU A 24 -1.80 4.66 -13.22
CA LEU A 24 -0.59 3.84 -13.13
C LEU A 24 -0.86 2.47 -12.49
N GLY A 25 -1.89 2.34 -11.65
CA GLY A 25 -2.31 1.06 -11.08
C GLY A 25 -2.96 0.18 -12.15
N GLU A 26 -3.92 0.74 -12.89
CA GLU A 26 -4.56 0.02 -14.02
C GLU A 26 -3.52 -0.39 -15.08
N TYR A 27 -2.60 0.53 -15.43
CA TYR A 27 -1.52 0.23 -16.39
C TYR A 27 -0.61 -0.90 -15.89
N TRP A 28 -0.25 -0.89 -14.60
CA TRP A 28 0.55 -1.94 -13.98
C TRP A 28 -0.17 -3.29 -14.02
N GLU A 29 -1.41 -3.37 -13.56
CA GLU A 29 -2.19 -4.61 -13.54
C GLU A 29 -2.38 -5.20 -14.94
N GLN A 30 -2.64 -4.35 -15.93
CA GLN A 30 -2.76 -4.78 -17.32
C GLN A 30 -1.47 -5.40 -17.85
N LYS A 31 -0.31 -4.82 -17.51
CA LYS A 31 1.00 -5.24 -18.00
C LYS A 31 1.59 -6.42 -17.22
N MET A 32 1.51 -6.38 -15.90
CA MET A 32 2.18 -7.29 -14.98
C MET A 32 1.28 -8.40 -14.46
N LYS A 33 -0.03 -8.35 -14.73
CA LYS A 33 -1.04 -9.33 -14.29
C LYS A 33 -1.01 -9.61 -12.78
N THR A 34 -0.60 -8.61 -12.02
CA THR A 34 -0.51 -8.62 -10.56
C THR A 34 -0.90 -7.23 -10.05
N PRO A 35 -1.46 -7.11 -8.84
CA PRO A 35 -1.74 -5.81 -8.23
C PRO A 35 -0.45 -5.00 -8.07
N ILE A 36 -0.53 -3.67 -8.02
CA ILE A 36 0.63 -2.81 -7.79
C ILE A 36 0.93 -2.74 -6.28
N PRO A 37 2.14 -3.13 -5.81
CA PRO A 37 2.53 -2.91 -4.42
C PRO A 37 2.78 -1.42 -4.17
N LEU A 38 1.99 -0.80 -3.29
CA LEU A 38 2.10 0.64 -3.00
C LEU A 38 2.79 0.97 -1.68
N GLY A 39 2.70 0.07 -0.70
CA GLY A 39 3.28 0.26 0.62
C GLY A 39 3.31 -1.04 1.42
N GLY A 40 4.16 -1.07 2.44
CA GLY A 40 4.29 -2.21 3.34
C GLY A 40 4.92 -1.76 4.66
N ILE A 41 4.73 -2.56 5.71
CA ILE A 41 5.31 -2.30 7.03
C ILE A 41 6.61 -3.10 7.14
N GLY A 42 7.73 -2.39 7.28
CA GLY A 42 9.05 -3.00 7.47
C GLY A 42 9.53 -2.91 8.91
N VAL A 43 10.18 -3.96 9.40
CA VAL A 43 10.85 -3.99 10.70
C VAL A 43 12.36 -3.99 10.51
N LYS A 44 13.09 -3.25 11.36
CA LYS A 44 14.56 -3.22 11.33
C LYS A 44 15.14 -4.58 11.73
N TRP A 45 16.23 -4.99 11.08
CA TRP A 45 16.95 -6.24 11.35
C TRP A 45 17.44 -6.40 12.78
N SER A 46 17.76 -5.28 13.44
CA SER A 46 18.25 -5.27 14.82
C SER A 46 17.16 -5.55 15.85
N VAL A 47 15.88 -5.59 15.45
CA VAL A 47 14.77 -5.93 16.34
C VAL A 47 14.68 -7.44 16.48
N ASP A 48 14.58 -7.92 17.71
CA ASP A 48 14.43 -9.34 18.01
C ASP A 48 13.24 -9.97 17.26
N ARG A 49 13.43 -11.20 16.78
CA ARG A 49 12.45 -11.88 15.93
C ARG A 49 11.12 -12.12 16.64
N LEU A 50 11.13 -12.44 17.94
CA LEU A 50 9.90 -12.64 18.71
C LEU A 50 9.16 -11.32 18.90
N ILE A 51 9.89 -10.22 19.10
CA ILE A 51 9.29 -8.87 19.14
C ILE A 51 8.66 -8.52 17.80
N SER A 52 9.37 -8.73 16.69
CA SER A 52 8.85 -8.50 15.34
C SER A 52 7.54 -9.27 15.09
N LEU A 53 7.51 -10.57 15.41
CA LEU A 53 6.31 -11.41 15.27
C LEU A 53 5.16 -10.96 16.18
N LYS A 54 5.47 -10.44 17.37
CA LYS A 54 4.45 -9.90 18.27
C LYS A 54 3.84 -8.62 17.71
N VAL A 55 4.66 -7.71 17.18
CA VAL A 55 4.22 -6.46 16.56
C VAL A 55 3.35 -6.75 15.34
N ASP A 56 3.79 -7.66 14.47
CA ASP A 56 3.02 -8.14 13.32
C ASP A 56 1.59 -8.60 13.69
N LYS A 57 1.49 -9.52 14.67
CA LYS A 57 0.19 -9.98 15.20
C LYS A 57 -0.66 -8.85 15.78
N LEU A 58 -0.06 -7.86 16.42
CA LEU A 58 -0.79 -6.72 16.99
C LEU A 58 -1.32 -5.78 15.91
N ILE A 59 -0.52 -5.53 14.86
CA ILE A 59 -0.95 -4.75 13.69
C ILE A 59 -2.13 -5.44 13.02
N ARG A 60 -2.02 -6.75 12.76
CA ARG A 60 -3.12 -7.54 12.18
C ARG A 60 -4.40 -7.42 13.01
N LYS A 61 -4.31 -7.61 14.34
CA LYS A 61 -5.46 -7.43 15.24
C LYS A 61 -6.07 -6.03 15.19
N SER A 62 -5.24 -5.00 15.05
CA SER A 62 -5.70 -3.62 14.91
C SER A 62 -6.49 -3.42 13.62
N ILE A 63 -6.04 -4.03 12.52
CA ILE A 63 -6.72 -3.97 11.22
C ILE A 63 -8.04 -4.77 11.26
N GLU A 64 -8.02 -5.99 11.83
CA GLU A 64 -9.23 -6.81 12.04
C GLU A 64 -10.28 -6.07 12.90
N TYR A 65 -9.83 -5.38 13.95
CA TYR A 65 -10.70 -4.54 14.77
C TYR A 65 -11.33 -3.42 13.94
N ALA A 66 -10.54 -2.67 13.16
CA ALA A 66 -11.07 -1.62 12.28
C ALA A 66 -12.08 -2.16 11.26
N PHE A 67 -11.80 -3.31 10.63
CA PHE A 67 -12.73 -3.96 9.69
C PHE A 67 -14.06 -4.32 10.33
N SER A 68 -14.04 -4.94 11.52
CA SER A 68 -15.25 -5.36 12.21
C SER A 68 -16.14 -4.20 12.69
N HIS A 69 -15.60 -2.98 12.73
CA HIS A 69 -16.33 -1.77 13.13
C HIS A 69 -16.66 -0.85 11.94
N TYR A 70 -16.12 -1.13 10.75
CA TYR A 70 -16.51 -0.41 9.53
C TYR A 70 -18.02 -0.63 9.27
N PRO A 71 -18.80 0.41 8.90
CA PRO A 71 -18.42 1.71 8.32
C PRO A 71 -18.13 2.85 9.32
N LEU A 72 -17.88 2.58 10.61
CA LEU A 72 -17.51 3.62 11.56
C LEU A 72 -16.14 4.23 11.22
N ILE A 73 -16.10 5.55 11.01
CA ILE A 73 -14.87 6.33 10.93
C ILE A 73 -14.61 6.94 12.30
N THR A 74 -13.45 6.67 12.88
CA THR A 74 -13.13 7.14 14.23
C THR A 74 -12.85 8.65 14.23
N GLU A 75 -13.04 9.29 15.39
CA GLU A 75 -12.65 10.69 15.58
C GLU A 75 -11.17 10.94 15.27
N TYR A 76 -10.32 9.95 15.56
CA TYR A 76 -8.90 9.98 15.19
C TYR A 76 -8.69 10.14 13.69
N VAL A 77 -9.39 9.36 12.86
CA VAL A 77 -9.29 9.48 11.39
C VAL A 77 -9.79 10.85 10.93
N MET A 78 -10.93 11.30 11.45
CA MET A 78 -11.48 12.62 11.10
C MET A 78 -10.51 13.76 11.45
N LEU A 79 -9.87 13.69 12.62
CA LEU A 79 -8.91 14.68 13.09
C LEU A 79 -7.64 14.73 12.23
N HIS A 80 -7.22 13.61 11.66
CA HIS A 80 -6.01 13.52 10.84
C HIS A 80 -6.27 13.63 9.33
N SER A 81 -7.53 13.74 8.91
CA SER A 81 -7.96 13.86 7.52
C SER A 81 -8.85 15.09 7.28
N GLN A 82 -8.61 16.20 8.01
CA GLN A 82 -9.49 17.39 8.02
C GLN A 82 -9.76 18.02 6.64
N THR A 83 -8.88 17.79 5.67
CA THR A 83 -9.01 18.30 4.30
C THR A 83 -9.88 17.42 3.40
N MET A 84 -10.33 16.27 3.89
CA MET A 84 -11.15 15.29 3.16
C MET A 84 -12.60 15.36 3.64
N SER A 85 -13.56 15.30 2.72
CA SER A 85 -14.94 15.00 3.10
C SER A 85 -15.03 13.54 3.59
N GLU A 86 -16.02 13.25 4.43
CA GLU A 86 -16.25 11.88 4.91
C GLU A 86 -16.41 10.88 3.76
N GLU A 87 -17.08 11.27 2.68
CA GLU A 87 -17.21 10.46 1.46
C GLU A 87 -15.85 10.10 0.85
N VAL A 88 -14.93 11.05 0.75
CA VAL A 88 -13.58 10.82 0.23
C VAL A 88 -12.75 9.97 1.21
N MET A 89 -12.96 10.10 2.52
CA MET A 89 -12.34 9.21 3.52
C MET A 89 -12.78 7.77 3.31
N ARG A 90 -14.08 7.53 3.10
CA ARG A 90 -14.63 6.19 2.84
C ARG A 90 -14.03 5.57 1.58
N GLN A 91 -14.02 6.33 0.48
CA GLN A 91 -13.40 5.90 -0.77
C GLN A 91 -11.91 5.57 -0.60
N HIS A 92 -11.19 6.34 0.23
CA HIS A 92 -9.79 6.07 0.52
C HIS A 92 -9.61 4.77 1.32
N ILE A 93 -10.42 4.56 2.36
CA ILE A 93 -10.39 3.34 3.19
C ILE A 93 -10.74 2.12 2.34
N ASP A 94 -11.85 2.14 1.60
CA ASP A 94 -12.31 1.01 0.80
C ASP A 94 -11.28 0.57 -0.26
N LEU A 95 -10.48 1.53 -0.76
CA LEU A 95 -9.50 1.27 -1.80
C LEU A 95 -8.17 0.75 -1.25
N TYR A 96 -7.68 1.30 -0.13
CA TYR A 96 -6.36 1.01 0.41
C TYR A 96 -6.35 0.01 1.57
N VAL A 97 -7.49 -0.19 2.23
CA VAL A 97 -7.65 -1.12 3.34
C VAL A 97 -8.50 -2.30 2.88
N ASN A 98 -7.82 -3.38 2.50
CA ASN A 98 -8.46 -4.57 1.93
C ASN A 98 -7.76 -5.85 2.45
N ASN A 99 -8.04 -7.01 1.83
CA ASN A 99 -7.47 -8.29 2.26
C ASN A 99 -5.93 -8.29 2.27
N PHE A 100 -5.28 -7.56 1.35
CA PHE A 100 -3.82 -7.42 1.33
C PHE A 100 -3.27 -6.66 2.54
N SER A 101 -4.12 -5.87 3.23
CA SER A 101 -3.76 -5.21 4.49
C SER A 101 -3.76 -6.18 5.68
N LEU A 102 -4.55 -7.27 5.61
CA LEU A 102 -4.58 -8.30 6.65
C LEU A 102 -3.45 -9.32 6.47
N GLU A 103 -3.23 -9.72 5.23
CA GLU A 103 -2.20 -10.69 4.84
C GLU A 103 -1.97 -10.59 3.34
N LEU A 104 -0.71 -10.60 2.90
CA LEU A 104 -0.41 -10.46 1.48
C LEU A 104 -0.88 -11.67 0.65
N GLY A 105 -0.87 -12.86 1.25
CA GLY A 105 -1.08 -14.12 0.54
C GLY A 105 -0.07 -14.34 -0.59
N GLU A 106 -0.32 -15.32 -1.45
CA GLU A 106 0.57 -15.60 -2.59
C GLU A 106 0.48 -14.52 -3.67
N GLU A 107 -0.70 -13.95 -3.89
CA GLU A 107 -0.89 -12.88 -4.88
C GLU A 107 -0.10 -11.61 -4.51
N GLY A 108 -0.13 -11.17 -3.25
CA GLY A 108 0.64 -10.03 -2.78
C GLY A 108 2.15 -10.28 -2.85
N LYS A 109 2.62 -11.48 -2.47
CA LYS A 109 4.03 -11.87 -2.61
C LYS A 109 4.49 -11.86 -4.08
N ASN A 110 3.65 -12.35 -4.99
CA ASN A 110 3.91 -12.32 -6.42
C ASN A 110 3.97 -10.88 -6.93
N ALA A 111 3.08 -10.00 -6.48
CA ALA A 111 3.11 -8.58 -6.83
C ALA A 111 4.42 -7.89 -6.41
N ILE A 112 4.92 -8.15 -5.20
CA ILE A 112 6.21 -7.63 -4.71
C ILE A 112 7.36 -8.16 -5.56
N THR A 113 7.33 -9.45 -5.88
CA THR A 113 8.36 -10.10 -6.72
C THR A 113 8.35 -9.51 -8.13
N SER A 114 7.17 -9.29 -8.73
CA SER A 114 7.01 -8.63 -10.03
C SER A 114 7.62 -7.22 -10.03
N LEU A 115 7.36 -6.43 -8.99
CA LEU A 115 7.93 -5.10 -8.84
C LEU A 115 9.45 -5.14 -8.74
N TYR A 116 9.98 -6.04 -7.93
CA TYR A 116 11.42 -6.23 -7.79
C TYR A 116 12.10 -6.63 -9.11
N ASN A 117 11.50 -7.54 -9.87
CA ASN A 117 12.04 -7.98 -11.16
C ASN A 117 12.07 -6.85 -12.19
N VAL A 118 11.03 -6.01 -12.24
CA VAL A 118 11.03 -4.81 -13.09
C VAL A 118 12.16 -3.88 -12.67
N PHE A 119 12.33 -3.63 -11.38
CA PHE A 119 13.41 -2.79 -10.87
C PHE A 119 14.80 -3.32 -11.26
N ILE A 120 15.06 -4.61 -11.04
CA ILE A 120 16.35 -5.24 -11.38
C ILE A 120 16.61 -5.22 -12.89
N SER A 121 15.60 -5.49 -13.73
CA SER A 121 15.75 -5.43 -15.19
C SER A 121 16.11 -4.04 -15.73
N GLN A 122 15.83 -2.98 -14.96
CA GLN A 122 16.18 -1.60 -15.29
C GLN A 122 17.54 -1.17 -14.70
N GLN A 123 18.13 -1.96 -13.80
CA GLN A 123 19.45 -1.68 -13.26
C GLN A 123 20.55 -2.25 -14.18
N VAL A 124 21.43 -1.37 -14.63
CA VAL A 124 22.59 -1.70 -15.48
C VAL A 124 23.73 -2.36 -14.66
N ASN A 125 23.61 -2.49 -13.33
CA ASN A 125 24.63 -3.13 -12.50
C ASN A 125 24.03 -3.93 -11.31
N PRO A 126 24.03 -5.28 -11.35
CA PRO A 126 23.28 -6.14 -10.42
C PRO A 126 23.91 -6.35 -9.03
N GLU A 127 25.09 -5.78 -8.73
CA GLU A 127 25.79 -6.01 -7.45
C GLU A 127 25.25 -5.20 -6.25
N ALA A 128 24.25 -4.34 -6.44
CA ALA A 128 23.85 -3.37 -5.41
C ALA A 128 22.73 -3.82 -4.44
N LEU A 129 22.20 -5.04 -4.50
CA LEU A 129 21.12 -5.45 -3.60
C LEU A 129 21.24 -6.89 -3.08
N PRO A 130 21.67 -7.09 -1.83
CA PRO A 130 21.48 -8.36 -1.16
C PRO A 130 20.01 -8.48 -0.71
N LEU A 131 19.20 -9.21 -1.47
CA LEU A 131 18.03 -9.91 -0.90
C LEU A 131 18.45 -11.25 -0.27
N SER A 132 19.65 -11.34 0.30
CA SER A 132 20.04 -12.48 1.15
C SER A 132 19.54 -12.33 2.60
N GLY A 133 18.82 -11.26 2.93
CA GLY A 133 18.10 -11.11 4.20
C GLY A 133 16.62 -10.88 3.92
N GLY A 134 15.78 -11.85 4.27
CA GLY A 134 14.34 -11.85 3.95
C GLY A 134 13.60 -10.68 4.57
N MET A 135 13.17 -9.73 3.73
CA MET A 135 12.23 -8.69 4.10
C MET A 135 10.96 -9.40 4.59
N PHE A 136 10.68 -9.34 5.90
CA PHE A 136 9.43 -9.87 6.44
C PHE A 136 8.31 -8.91 6.04
N LEU A 137 7.67 -9.24 4.93
CA LEU A 137 6.36 -8.76 4.56
C LEU A 137 5.39 -9.89 4.94
N SER A 138 4.61 -9.65 6.00
CA SER A 138 3.44 -10.47 6.36
C SER A 138 2.30 -10.23 5.37
#